data_AF-A0A7X7U0L3-F1
#
_entry.id   AF-A0A7X7U0L3-F1
#
_cell.length_a   1.000
_cell.length_b   1.000
_cell.length_c   1.000
_cell.angle_alpha   90.00
_cell.angle_beta   90.00
_cell.angle_gamma   90.00
#
_symmetry.space_group_name_H-M   'P 1'
#
loop_
_entity.id
_entity.type
_entity.pdbx_description
1 polymer ?
#
loop_
_entity_poly.entity_id
_entity_poly.type
_entity_poly.pdbx_seq_one_letter_code
_entity_poly.pdbx_strand_id
1 'polypeptide(L)'
;MNDIARHIVVSGGFDDIRCRDIRFLHEASKLGPLHVLLWSDECVRAATGRDPKFPLSERQYLLDAVRYVHRIHPIEKPSDPHVLPAVATVQPRTWVVRSQDDNPAKRAFCDSLGIQYRVLSEKDLTGFPDEPASANASPSRKKVIVTGCYDWFHSGHVRFFEEVSELGDLYVVVGHDANIRLLKGEGHPMFSQDQRRYIVGSIRYVTQAL
;
A
#
# COMPACT_ATOMS: atom_id res chain seq x y z
N MET A 1 20.71 23.92 -7.95
CA MET A 1 20.36 23.10 -9.13
C MET A 1 19.10 22.35 -8.78
N ASN A 2 17.97 22.67 -9.44
CA ASN A 2 16.64 22.15 -9.12
C ASN A 2 16.60 20.62 -9.16
N ASP A 3 16.53 19.99 -7.99
CA ASP A 3 16.02 18.65 -7.86
C ASP A 3 14.50 18.73 -8.01
N ILE A 4 14.02 18.80 -9.26
CA ILE A 4 12.58 18.72 -9.55
C ILE A 4 12.15 17.36 -9.02
N ALA A 5 11.46 17.34 -7.88
CA ALA A 5 11.04 16.13 -7.19
C ALA A 5 10.45 15.14 -8.19
N ARG A 6 11.19 14.05 -8.45
CA ARG A 6 10.87 13.11 -9.52
C ARG A 6 9.94 12.05 -8.95
N HIS A 7 8.66 12.11 -9.31
CA HIS A 7 7.62 11.28 -8.71
C HIS A 7 7.55 9.88 -9.35
N ILE A 8 7.46 8.85 -8.50
CA ILE A 8 7.14 7.48 -8.90
C ILE A 8 5.64 7.32 -8.84
N VAL A 9 5.01 6.79 -9.89
CA VAL A 9 3.55 6.66 -9.95
C VAL A 9 3.13 5.21 -10.08
N VAL A 10 2.12 4.84 -9.32
CA VAL A 10 1.27 3.67 -9.54
C VAL A 10 -0.17 4.13 -9.73
N SER A 11 -0.97 3.36 -10.47
CA SER A 11 -2.37 3.69 -10.75
C SER A 11 -3.23 2.45 -10.60
N GLY A 12 -4.40 2.59 -9.98
CA GLY A 12 -5.34 1.48 -9.85
C GLY A 12 -6.50 1.75 -8.88
N GLY A 13 -7.39 0.76 -8.78
CA GLY A 13 -8.52 0.78 -7.85
C GLY A 13 -8.13 0.57 -6.39
N PHE A 14 -7.14 -0.30 -6.13
CA PHE A 14 -6.77 -0.72 -4.77
C PHE A 14 -8.00 -1.06 -3.92
N ASP A 15 -8.91 -1.83 -4.51
CA ASP A 15 -10.06 -2.39 -3.82
C ASP A 15 -9.64 -3.70 -3.13
N ASP A 16 -10.05 -3.92 -1.87
CA ASP A 16 -9.68 -5.11 -1.09
C ASP A 16 -8.16 -5.30 -0.92
N ILE A 17 -7.45 -4.25 -0.50
CA ILE A 17 -5.98 -4.20 -0.37
C ILE A 17 -5.45 -5.36 0.47
N ARG A 18 -4.56 -6.16 -0.12
CA ARG A 18 -3.92 -7.32 0.51
C ARG A 18 -2.43 -7.11 0.70
N CYS A 19 -1.80 -8.09 1.34
CA CYS A 19 -0.35 -8.10 1.58
C CYS A 19 0.48 -7.89 0.29
N ARG A 20 0.02 -8.46 -0.83
CA ARG A 20 0.67 -8.30 -2.14
C ARG A 20 0.56 -6.86 -2.67
N ASP A 21 -0.54 -6.18 -2.40
CA ASP A 21 -0.70 -4.78 -2.80
C ASP A 21 0.24 -3.88 -1.99
N ILE A 22 0.35 -4.12 -0.69
CA ILE A 22 1.34 -3.45 0.17
C ILE A 22 2.77 -3.75 -0.28
N ARG A 23 3.07 -4.99 -0.69
CA ARG A 23 4.38 -5.37 -1.23
C ARG A 23 4.70 -4.64 -2.54
N PHE A 24 3.71 -4.50 -3.41
CA PHE A 24 3.84 -3.74 -4.65
C PHE A 24 4.13 -2.25 -4.37
N LEU A 25 3.41 -1.64 -3.44
CA LEU A 25 3.66 -0.25 -3.02
C LEU A 25 5.06 -0.10 -2.39
N HIS A 26 5.48 -1.05 -1.55
CA HIS A 26 6.82 -1.06 -0.98
C HIS A 26 7.89 -1.08 -2.09
N GLU A 27 7.85 -2.05 -3.01
CA GLU A 27 8.84 -2.13 -4.09
C GLU A 27 8.84 -0.90 -5.01
N ALA A 28 7.66 -0.35 -5.31
CA ALA A 28 7.57 0.89 -6.08
C ALA A 28 8.22 2.09 -5.34
N SER A 29 8.02 2.20 -4.02
CA SER A 29 8.58 3.29 -3.20
C SER A 29 10.11 3.29 -3.12
N LYS A 30 10.77 2.16 -3.37
CA LYS A 30 12.24 2.09 -3.42
C LYS A 30 12.85 2.90 -4.57
N LEU A 31 12.05 3.24 -5.58
CA LEU A 31 12.49 4.04 -6.72
C LEU A 31 12.41 5.56 -6.46
N GLY A 32 11.75 5.98 -5.38
CA GLY A 32 11.53 7.38 -5.02
C GLY A 32 10.15 7.64 -4.39
N PRO A 33 9.80 8.91 -4.13
CA PRO A 33 8.52 9.28 -3.52
C PRO A 33 7.33 8.75 -4.32
N LEU A 34 6.58 7.83 -3.72
CA LEU A 34 5.50 7.10 -4.38
C LEU A 34 4.18 7.86 -4.33
N HIS A 35 3.66 8.17 -5.51
CA HIS A 35 2.36 8.78 -5.72
C HIS A 35 1.39 7.72 -6.24
N VAL A 36 0.20 7.66 -5.66
CA VAL A 36 -0.85 6.72 -6.06
C VAL A 36 -1.95 7.48 -6.79
N LEU A 37 -2.21 7.15 -8.05
CA LEU A 37 -3.40 7.59 -8.77
C LEU A 37 -4.54 6.63 -8.42
N LEU A 38 -5.39 7.03 -7.48
CA LEU A 38 -6.45 6.19 -6.93
C LEU A 38 -7.75 6.37 -7.70
N TRP A 39 -8.25 5.31 -8.31
CA TRP A 39 -9.48 5.36 -9.10
C TRP A 39 -10.72 5.57 -8.22
N SER A 40 -11.62 6.47 -8.63
CA SER A 40 -12.95 6.62 -8.03
C SER A 40 -13.78 5.34 -8.17
N ASP A 41 -14.90 5.28 -7.44
CA ASP A 41 -15.81 4.14 -7.53
C ASP A 41 -16.37 3.97 -8.95
N GLU A 42 -16.62 5.10 -9.64
CA GLU A 42 -17.02 5.11 -11.06
C GLU A 42 -15.92 4.56 -11.97
N CYS A 43 -14.66 4.95 -11.76
CA CYS A 43 -13.52 4.43 -12.51
C CYS A 43 -13.34 2.92 -12.32
N VAL A 44 -13.46 2.42 -11.09
CA VAL A 44 -13.38 0.99 -10.80
C VAL A 44 -14.51 0.23 -11.47
N ARG A 45 -15.74 0.76 -11.41
CA ARG A 45 -16.91 0.17 -12.09
C ARG A 45 -16.74 0.14 -13.60
N ALA A 46 -16.26 1.23 -14.20
CA ALA A 46 -15.99 1.30 -15.64
C ALA A 46 -14.90 0.30 -16.08
N ALA A 47 -13.84 0.13 -15.28
CA ALA A 47 -12.73 -0.76 -15.62
C ALA A 47 -13.03 -2.25 -15.39
N THR A 48 -13.83 -2.60 -14.37
CA THR A 48 -14.03 -3.99 -13.93
C THR A 48 -15.43 -4.53 -14.22
N GLY A 49 -16.39 -3.66 -14.56
CA GLY A 49 -17.80 -4.00 -14.69
C GLY A 49 -18.51 -4.28 -13.37
N ARG A 50 -17.87 -4.05 -12.21
CA ARG A 50 -18.40 -4.33 -10.88
C ARG A 50 -18.18 -3.15 -9.95
N ASP A 51 -19.06 -3.00 -8.97
CA ASP A 51 -18.83 -2.06 -7.88
C ASP A 51 -17.61 -2.43 -7.04
N PRO A 52 -16.83 -1.44 -6.57
CA PRO A 52 -15.79 -1.70 -5.59
C PRO A 52 -16.43 -2.23 -4.30
N LYS A 53 -15.73 -3.14 -3.63
CA LYS A 53 -16.14 -3.62 -2.31
C LYS A 53 -16.10 -2.53 -1.25
N PHE A 54 -15.13 -1.61 -1.38
CA PHE A 54 -14.94 -0.50 -0.46
C PHE A 54 -15.04 0.86 -1.18
N PRO A 55 -15.72 1.85 -0.58
CA PRO A 55 -15.84 3.17 -1.17
C PRO A 55 -14.48 3.87 -1.28
N LEU A 56 -14.37 4.83 -2.19
CA LEU A 56 -13.15 5.62 -2.40
C LEU A 56 -12.57 6.18 -1.10
N SER A 57 -13.40 6.69 -0.20
CA SER A 57 -12.98 7.26 1.08
C SER A 57 -12.24 6.25 1.95
N GLU A 58 -12.70 5.00 2.02
CA GLU A 58 -12.07 3.96 2.81
C GLU A 58 -10.77 3.46 2.18
N ARG A 59 -10.76 3.26 0.85
CA ARG A 59 -9.55 2.89 0.11
C ARG A 59 -8.47 3.97 0.25
N GLN A 60 -8.87 5.23 0.18
CA GLN A 60 -7.98 6.37 0.39
C GLN A 60 -7.44 6.41 1.82
N TYR A 61 -8.30 6.26 2.84
CA TYR A 61 -7.88 6.23 4.24
C TYR A 61 -6.85 5.12 4.52
N LEU A 62 -7.09 3.90 4.02
CA LEU A 62 -6.16 2.79 4.21
C LEU A 62 -4.83 3.06 3.52
N LEU A 63 -4.85 3.49 2.26
CA LEU A 63 -3.62 3.80 1.50
C LEU A 63 -2.83 4.95 2.13
N ASP A 64 -3.51 5.97 2.66
CA ASP A 64 -2.85 7.09 3.31
C ASP A 64 -2.12 6.63 4.58
N ALA A 65 -2.60 5.59 5.26
CA ALA A 65 -1.90 5.02 6.40
C ALA A 65 -0.69 4.13 6.04
N VAL A 66 -0.52 3.74 4.77
CA VAL A 66 0.63 2.93 4.33
C VAL A 66 1.88 3.82 4.28
N ARG A 67 2.94 3.43 4.98
CA ARG A 67 4.17 4.24 5.10
C ARG A 67 4.92 4.48 3.80
N TYR A 68 4.74 3.59 2.82
CA TYR A 68 5.39 3.68 1.51
C TYR A 68 4.71 4.68 0.57
N VAL A 69 3.48 5.09 0.87
CA VAL A 69 2.70 6.02 0.04
C VAL A 69 3.02 7.46 0.45
N HIS A 70 3.60 8.24 -0.46
CA HIS A 70 3.92 9.63 -0.21
C HIS A 70 2.70 10.54 -0.40
N ARG A 71 1.93 10.34 -1.48
CA ARG A 71 0.72 11.13 -1.78
C ARG A 71 -0.27 10.35 -2.63
N ILE A 72 -1.57 10.58 -2.40
CA ILE A 72 -2.66 10.02 -3.20
C ILE A 72 -3.26 11.13 -4.06
N HIS A 73 -3.58 10.79 -5.32
CA HIS A 73 -4.27 11.65 -6.29
C HIS A 73 -5.53 10.93 -6.75
N PRO A 74 -6.72 11.29 -6.25
CA PRO A 74 -7.97 10.71 -6.71
C PRO A 74 -8.20 11.00 -8.19
N ILE A 75 -8.61 9.98 -8.94
CA ILE A 75 -9.01 10.08 -10.34
C ILE A 75 -10.52 9.95 -10.39
N GLU A 76 -11.19 11.06 -10.67
CA GLU A 76 -12.65 11.14 -10.61
C GLU A 76 -13.32 10.47 -11.80
N LYS A 77 -12.82 10.71 -13.02
CA LYS A 77 -13.47 10.28 -14.26
C LYS A 77 -12.75 9.09 -14.89
N PRO A 78 -13.51 8.08 -15.37
CA PRO A 78 -12.94 7.00 -16.15
C PRO A 78 -12.13 7.56 -17.31
N SER A 79 -10.95 7.00 -17.50
CA SER A 79 -10.04 7.31 -18.59
C SER A 79 -9.58 6.01 -19.23
N ASP A 80 -8.92 6.12 -20.38
CA ASP A 80 -8.30 4.96 -21.01
C ASP A 80 -7.36 4.27 -19.99
N PRO A 81 -7.57 2.98 -19.65
CA PRO A 81 -6.75 2.26 -18.67
C PRO A 81 -5.28 2.09 -19.12
N HIS A 82 -4.98 2.40 -20.39
CA HIS A 82 -3.63 2.36 -20.95
C HIS A 82 -2.89 3.71 -20.83
N VAL A 83 -3.54 4.76 -20.36
CA VAL A 83 -2.92 6.08 -20.14
C VAL A 83 -2.91 6.47 -18.68
N LEU A 84 -2.07 7.44 -18.33
CA LEU A 84 -2.08 8.08 -17.02
C LEU A 84 -2.94 9.35 -17.09
N PRO A 85 -4.09 9.43 -16.39
CA PRO A 85 -5.00 10.58 -16.48
C PRO A 85 -4.42 11.87 -15.89
N ALA A 86 -3.44 11.78 -14.98
CA ALA A 86 -2.91 12.91 -14.23
C ALA A 86 -1.45 13.25 -14.58
N VAL A 87 -0.95 12.91 -15.78
CA VAL A 87 0.46 13.15 -16.15
C VAL A 87 0.87 14.61 -16.02
N ALA A 88 0.06 15.55 -16.50
CA ALA A 88 0.40 16.97 -16.45
C ALA A 88 0.52 17.50 -15.01
N THR A 89 -0.34 17.03 -14.11
CA THR A 89 -0.40 17.46 -12.71
C THR A 89 0.68 16.79 -11.86
N VAL A 90 0.91 15.50 -12.05
CA VAL A 90 1.82 14.70 -11.22
C VAL A 90 3.24 14.69 -11.76
N GLN A 91 3.44 14.96 -13.06
CA GLN A 91 4.73 14.96 -13.75
C GLN A 91 5.56 13.70 -13.40
N PRO A 92 5.01 12.49 -13.64
CA PRO A 92 5.67 11.24 -13.28
C PRO A 92 6.99 11.07 -14.03
N ARG A 93 8.04 10.66 -13.31
CA ARG A 93 9.27 10.16 -13.94
C ARG A 93 9.11 8.71 -14.34
N THR A 94 8.49 7.91 -13.48
CA THR A 94 8.39 6.47 -13.66
C THR A 94 6.97 6.01 -13.38
N TRP A 95 6.37 5.29 -14.33
CA TRP A 95 5.16 4.53 -14.09
C TRP A 95 5.54 3.09 -13.75
N VAL A 96 5.19 2.67 -12.54
CA VAL A 96 5.39 1.31 -12.05
C VAL A 96 4.09 0.52 -12.19
N VAL A 97 4.17 -0.68 -12.78
CA VAL A 97 3.04 -1.61 -12.93
C VAL A 97 3.43 -3.01 -12.48
N ARG A 98 2.43 -3.86 -12.23
CA ARG A 98 2.65 -5.31 -12.07
C ARG A 98 2.76 -5.97 -13.44
N SER A 99 3.43 -7.12 -13.50
CA SER A 99 3.53 -7.91 -14.73
C SER A 99 2.18 -8.28 -15.34
N GLN A 100 1.16 -8.51 -14.51
CA GLN A 100 -0.21 -8.79 -14.98
C GLN A 100 -0.90 -7.59 -15.64
N ASP A 101 -0.44 -6.36 -15.35
CA ASP A 101 -1.03 -5.12 -15.86
C ASP A 101 -0.19 -4.51 -17.01
N ASP A 102 0.93 -5.14 -17.36
CA ASP A 102 1.83 -4.75 -18.44
C ASP A 102 1.14 -4.94 -19.80
N ASN A 103 1.26 -3.95 -20.68
CA ASN A 103 0.81 -4.06 -22.05
C ASN A 103 1.54 -3.08 -22.99
N PRO A 104 1.57 -3.37 -24.30
CA PRO A 104 2.24 -2.53 -25.29
C PRO A 104 1.73 -1.08 -25.34
N ALA A 105 0.42 -0.85 -25.12
CA ALA A 105 -0.17 0.48 -25.18
C ALA A 105 0.36 1.40 -24.06
N LYS A 106 0.47 0.88 -22.83
CA LYS A 106 1.08 1.62 -21.70
C LYS A 106 2.55 1.97 -21.95
N ARG A 107 3.29 1.05 -22.57
CA ARG A 107 4.70 1.27 -22.95
C ARG A 107 4.82 2.38 -23.99
N ALA A 108 4.05 2.29 -25.07
CA ALA A 108 4.02 3.30 -26.13
C ALA A 108 3.62 4.69 -25.60
N PHE A 109 2.64 4.75 -24.69
CA PHE A 109 2.25 5.99 -24.00
C PHE A 109 3.43 6.60 -23.24
N CYS A 110 4.14 5.77 -22.45
CA CYS A 110 5.30 6.22 -21.69
C CYS A 110 6.44 6.71 -22.61
N ASP A 111 6.73 5.98 -23.68
CA ASP A 111 7.76 6.34 -24.65
C ASP A 111 7.46 7.68 -25.33
N SER A 112 6.18 7.94 -25.64
CA SER A 112 5.75 9.20 -26.26
C SER A 112 5.93 10.43 -25.37
N LEU A 113 5.96 10.24 -24.05
CA LEU A 113 6.05 11.30 -23.04
C LEU A 113 7.38 11.31 -22.27
N GLY A 114 8.32 10.42 -22.62
CA GLY A 114 9.60 10.27 -21.93
C GLY A 114 9.48 9.76 -20.48
N ILE A 115 8.38 9.08 -20.15
CA ILE A 115 8.15 8.48 -18.84
C ILE A 115 8.86 7.12 -18.82
N GLN A 116 9.61 6.82 -17.76
CA GLN A 116 10.20 5.50 -17.58
C GLN A 116 9.11 4.48 -17.23
N TYR A 117 9.05 3.35 -17.94
CA TYR A 117 8.11 2.29 -17.64
C TYR A 117 8.79 1.14 -16.89
N ARG A 118 8.33 0.85 -15.67
CA ARG A 118 8.90 -0.21 -14.81
C ARG A 118 7.86 -1.27 -14.51
N VAL A 119 8.18 -2.51 -14.87
CA VAL A 119 7.35 -3.67 -14.53
C VAL A 119 7.97 -4.40 -13.35
N LEU A 120 7.16 -4.64 -12.32
CA LEU A 120 7.50 -5.53 -11.20
C LEU A 120 6.92 -6.91 -11.46
N SER A 121 7.79 -7.91 -11.43
CA SER A 121 7.45 -9.31 -11.61
C SER A 121 6.96 -9.95 -10.31
N GLU A 122 6.33 -11.12 -10.42
CA GLU A 122 5.98 -11.95 -9.27
C GLU A 122 7.17 -12.23 -8.35
N LYS A 123 8.36 -12.43 -8.93
CA LYS A 123 9.60 -12.66 -8.18
C LYS A 123 9.98 -11.47 -7.31
N ASP A 124 9.80 -10.24 -7.81
CA ASP A 124 10.09 -9.01 -7.07
C ASP A 124 9.14 -8.84 -5.87
N LEU A 125 7.93 -9.39 -5.98
CA LEU A 125 6.88 -9.34 -4.97
C LEU A 125 6.86 -10.58 -4.04
N THR A 126 7.82 -11.50 -4.18
CA THR A 126 7.95 -12.63 -3.25
C THR A 126 8.48 -12.21 -1.88
N GLY A 127 8.00 -12.91 -0.86
CA GLY A 127 8.44 -12.73 0.52
C GLY A 127 7.94 -11.44 1.17
N PHE A 128 8.17 -11.38 2.47
CA PHE A 128 7.78 -10.27 3.33
C PHE A 128 9.01 -9.86 4.14
N PRO A 129 9.79 -8.87 3.68
CA PRO A 129 11.00 -8.46 4.39
C PRO A 129 10.64 -7.89 5.77
N ASP A 130 11.56 -8.05 6.72
CA ASP A 130 11.43 -7.42 8.02
C ASP A 130 11.50 -5.91 7.87
N GLU A 131 10.44 -5.23 8.33
CA GLU A 131 10.44 -3.78 8.38
C GLU A 131 11.15 -3.35 9.67
N PRO A 132 12.25 -2.58 9.59
CA PRO A 132 12.95 -2.10 10.77
C PRO A 132 12.05 -1.15 11.57
N ALA A 133 12.43 -0.91 12.82
CA ALA A 133 11.77 0.11 13.62
C ALA A 133 11.77 1.45 12.86
N SER A 134 10.61 2.12 12.86
CA SER A 134 10.44 3.42 12.21
C SER A 134 11.54 4.36 12.65
N ALA A 135 12.16 5.05 11.70
CA ALA A 135 13.22 6.03 11.95
C ALA A 135 12.78 7.18 12.88
N ASN A 136 11.46 7.34 13.08
CA ASN A 136 10.87 8.34 13.96
C ASN A 136 10.77 7.89 15.43
N ALA A 137 11.21 6.68 15.77
CA ALA A 137 11.24 6.23 17.16
C ALA A 137 12.15 7.13 18.00
N SER A 138 11.63 7.66 19.10
CA SER A 138 12.38 8.57 19.97
C SER A 138 12.67 7.92 21.32
N PRO A 139 13.92 7.95 21.82
CA PRO A 139 14.24 7.48 23.17
C PRO A 139 13.44 8.17 24.27
N SER A 140 12.91 9.38 24.01
CA SER A 140 12.12 10.15 24.96
C SER A 140 10.60 9.87 24.90
N ARG A 141 10.11 9.18 23.87
CA ARG A 141 8.69 8.81 23.78
C ARG A 141 8.41 7.55 24.58
N LYS A 142 7.23 7.50 25.19
CA LYS A 142 6.75 6.29 25.89
C LYS A 142 6.61 5.16 24.89
N LYS A 143 6.94 3.93 25.28
CA LYS A 143 6.66 2.75 24.47
C LYS A 143 5.24 2.27 24.77
N VAL A 144 4.46 2.06 23.72
CA VAL A 144 3.10 1.52 23.81
C VAL A 144 3.10 0.17 23.14
N ILE A 145 2.58 -0.85 23.82
CA ILE A 145 2.53 -2.22 23.28
C ILE A 145 1.08 -2.62 23.14
N VAL A 146 0.73 -3.11 21.95
CA VAL A 146 -0.55 -3.78 21.69
C VAL A 146 -0.28 -5.18 21.16
N THR A 147 -1.19 -6.10 21.46
CA THR A 147 -1.09 -7.48 20.99
C THR A 147 -2.37 -7.86 20.26
N GLY A 148 -2.26 -8.73 19.25
CA GLY A 148 -3.45 -9.15 18.51
C GLY A 148 -3.18 -10.10 17.36
N CYS A 149 -4.26 -10.60 16.78
CA CYS A 149 -4.19 -11.45 15.59
C CYS A 149 -3.93 -10.59 14.34
N TYR A 150 -4.67 -9.49 14.17
CA TYR A 150 -4.63 -8.62 12.98
C TYR A 150 -4.80 -9.39 11.66
N ASP A 151 -5.59 -10.46 11.70
CA ASP A 151 -6.01 -11.22 10.52
C ASP A 151 -7.05 -10.40 9.73
N TRP A 152 -7.13 -10.62 8.41
CA TRP A 152 -7.99 -9.81 7.53
C TRP A 152 -7.82 -8.30 7.77
N PHE A 153 -6.60 -7.81 7.55
CA PHE A 153 -6.28 -6.42 7.85
C PHE A 153 -7.20 -5.43 7.13
N HIS A 154 -7.75 -4.45 7.85
CA HIS A 154 -8.74 -3.49 7.35
C HIS A 154 -8.61 -2.12 8.04
N SER A 155 -9.38 -1.13 7.57
CA SER A 155 -9.42 0.25 8.08
C SER A 155 -9.60 0.36 9.60
N GLY A 156 -10.41 -0.52 10.21
CA GLY A 156 -10.54 -0.58 11.68
C GLY A 156 -9.22 -0.83 12.43
N HIS A 157 -8.31 -1.66 11.92
CA HIS A 157 -6.99 -1.84 12.53
C HIS A 157 -6.11 -0.60 12.36
N VAL A 158 -6.19 0.05 11.19
CA VAL A 158 -5.50 1.33 10.94
C VAL A 158 -5.94 2.37 11.94
N ARG A 159 -7.26 2.53 12.14
CA ARG A 159 -7.82 3.49 13.09
C ARG A 159 -7.37 3.22 14.52
N PHE A 160 -7.36 1.95 14.92
CA PHE A 160 -6.86 1.55 16.24
C PHE A 160 -5.37 1.92 16.41
N PHE A 161 -4.52 1.64 15.42
CA PHE A 161 -3.10 1.98 15.49
C PHE A 161 -2.86 3.48 15.47
N GLU A 162 -3.62 4.24 14.69
CA GLU A 162 -3.60 5.70 14.68
C GLU A 162 -3.84 6.26 16.09
N GLU A 163 -4.95 5.90 16.71
CA GLU A 163 -5.32 6.39 18.06
C GLU A 163 -4.30 5.98 19.12
N VAL A 164 -3.84 4.72 19.11
CA VAL A 164 -2.89 4.23 20.12
C VAL A 164 -1.50 4.84 19.93
N SER A 165 -1.11 5.18 18.70
CA SER A 165 0.16 5.85 18.42
C SER A 165 0.25 7.27 18.98
N GLU A 166 -0.88 7.88 19.36
CA GLU A 166 -0.87 9.18 20.06
C GLU A 166 -0.32 9.06 21.49
N LEU A 167 -0.41 7.86 22.09
CA LEU A 167 0.05 7.60 23.46
C LEU A 167 1.57 7.38 23.56
N GLY A 168 2.25 7.14 22.44
CA GLY A 168 3.69 6.87 22.39
C GLY A 168 4.16 6.15 21.13
N ASP A 169 5.35 5.58 21.17
CA ASP A 169 5.91 4.76 20.09
C ASP A 169 5.25 3.38 20.13
N LEU A 170 4.44 3.08 19.10
CA LEU A 170 3.59 1.91 19.03
C LEU A 170 4.34 0.67 18.55
N TYR A 171 4.48 -0.32 19.43
CA TYR A 171 4.95 -1.66 19.12
C TYR A 171 3.76 -2.60 19.04
N VAL A 172 3.59 -3.26 17.90
CA VAL A 172 2.48 -4.20 17.69
C VAL A 172 3.01 -5.62 17.68
N VAL A 173 2.56 -6.45 18.60
CA VAL A 173 2.93 -7.86 18.70
C VAL A 173 1.86 -8.72 18.02
N VAL A 174 2.26 -9.39 16.95
CA VAL A 174 1.40 -10.25 16.14
C VAL A 174 1.38 -11.66 16.72
N GLY A 175 0.20 -12.16 17.04
CA GLY A 175 0.03 -13.50 17.60
C GLY A 175 0.49 -14.60 16.63
N HIS A 176 1.22 -15.59 17.15
CA HIS A 176 1.67 -16.76 16.41
C HIS A 176 0.53 -17.57 15.79
N ASP A 177 0.77 -18.14 14.61
CA ASP A 177 -0.21 -18.97 13.90
C ASP A 177 -0.71 -20.14 14.75
N ALA A 178 0.18 -20.79 15.50
CA ALA A 178 -0.16 -21.89 16.40
C ALA A 178 -1.15 -21.47 17.51
N ASN A 179 -0.93 -20.30 18.12
CA ASN A 179 -1.79 -19.78 19.18
C ASN A 179 -3.16 -19.39 18.64
N ILE A 180 -3.19 -18.75 17.47
CA ILE A 180 -4.46 -18.37 16.84
C ILE A 180 -5.26 -19.60 16.43
N ARG A 181 -4.61 -20.64 15.87
CA ARG A 181 -5.26 -21.91 15.56
C ARG A 181 -5.81 -22.60 16.80
N LEU A 182 -5.04 -22.61 17.90
CA LEU A 182 -5.50 -23.17 19.17
C LEU A 182 -6.75 -22.46 19.69
N LEU A 183 -6.81 -21.12 19.57
CA LEU A 183 -7.91 -20.31 20.09
C LEU A 183 -9.15 -20.28 19.17
N LYS A 184 -8.95 -20.29 17.85
CA LYS A 184 -10.03 -20.07 16.87
C LYS A 184 -10.40 -21.32 16.06
N GLY A 185 -9.64 -22.39 16.17
CA GLY A 185 -9.86 -23.64 15.45
C GLY A 185 -9.19 -23.71 14.07
N GLU A 186 -9.49 -24.78 13.35
CA GLU A 186 -8.98 -25.02 12.00
C GLU A 186 -9.41 -23.93 11.02
N GLY A 187 -8.56 -23.66 10.02
CA GLY A 187 -8.78 -22.56 9.07
C GLY A 187 -8.32 -21.19 9.56
N HIS A 188 -7.92 -21.04 10.82
CA HIS A 188 -7.35 -19.81 11.37
C HIS A 188 -5.86 -19.93 11.72
N PRO A 189 -5.08 -18.82 11.63
CA PRO A 189 -5.45 -17.56 10.94
C PRO A 189 -5.54 -17.76 9.42
N MET A 190 -6.26 -16.87 8.74
CA MET A 190 -6.42 -16.91 7.28
C MET A 190 -5.13 -16.50 6.56
N PHE A 191 -4.36 -15.60 7.17
CA PHE A 191 -3.04 -15.19 6.70
C PHE A 191 -1.96 -15.59 7.70
N SER A 192 -0.78 -15.95 7.19
CA SER A 192 0.34 -16.36 8.06
C SER A 192 0.80 -15.21 8.95
N GLN A 193 1.48 -15.56 10.05
CA GLN A 193 2.06 -14.56 10.96
C GLN A 193 2.99 -13.59 10.24
N ASP A 194 3.74 -14.04 9.22
CA ASP A 194 4.65 -13.18 8.47
C ASP A 194 3.88 -12.19 7.58
N GLN A 195 2.78 -12.62 6.96
CA GLN A 195 1.90 -11.72 6.20
C GLN A 195 1.26 -10.67 7.11
N ARG A 196 0.74 -11.09 8.26
CA ARG A 196 0.09 -10.22 9.23
C ARG A 196 1.08 -9.21 9.80
N ARG A 197 2.26 -9.67 10.23
CA ARG A 197 3.35 -8.82 10.73
C ARG A 197 3.83 -7.83 9.69
N TYR A 198 3.96 -8.24 8.42
CA TYR A 198 4.37 -7.35 7.35
C TYR A 198 3.35 -6.23 7.06
N ILE A 199 2.05 -6.55 6.98
CA ILE A 199 1.02 -5.52 6.78
C ILE A 199 1.00 -4.55 7.95
N VAL A 200 0.98 -5.07 9.18
CA VAL A 200 1.00 -4.23 10.40
C VAL A 200 2.24 -3.33 10.41
N GLY A 201 3.41 -3.90 10.11
CA GLY A 201 4.67 -3.16 10.02
C GLY A 201 4.69 -2.13 8.89
N SER A 202 3.82 -2.25 7.89
CA SER A 202 3.74 -1.30 6.77
C SER A 202 2.88 -0.06 7.07
N ILE A 203 2.25 0.02 8.24
CA ILE A 203 1.42 1.16 8.65
C ILE A 203 2.28 2.23 9.30
N ARG A 204 2.13 3.50 8.90
CA ARG A 204 2.98 4.62 9.35
C ARG A 204 2.88 4.92 10.85
N TYR A 205 1.76 4.59 11.47
CA TYR A 205 1.52 4.75 12.91
C TYR A 205 2.26 3.70 13.77
N VAL A 206 2.66 2.58 13.17
CA VAL A 206 3.34 1.50 13.88
C VAL A 206 4.84 1.77 13.92
N THR A 207 5.43 1.88 15.11
CA THR A 207 6.88 1.99 15.24
C THR A 207 7.56 0.70 14.82
N GLN A 208 7.09 -0.45 15.31
CA GLN A 208 7.62 -1.75 14.91
C GLN A 208 6.55 -2.83 15.07
N ALA A 209 6.50 -3.76 14.12
CA ALA A 209 5.72 -4.99 14.23
C ALA A 209 6.64 -6.15 14.64
N LEU A 210 6.22 -6.90 15.65
CA LEU A 210 6.93 -8.02 16.25
C LEU A 210 6.16 -9.31 16.05
#